data_AF-A0A8T6UKZ6-F1
#
_entry.id   AF-A0A8T6UKZ6-F1
#
_cell.length_a   1.000
_cell.length_b   1.000
_cell.length_c   1.000
_cell.angle_alpha   90.00
_cell.angle_beta   90.00
_cell.angle_gamma   90.00
#
_symmetry.space_group_name_H-M   'P 1'
#
loop_
_entity.id
_entity.type
_entity.pdbx_description
1 polymer ?
#
loop_
_entity_poly.entity_id
_entity_poly.type
_entity_poly.pdbx_seq_one_letter_code
_entity_poly.pdbx_strand_id
1 'polypeptide(L)'
;GWALLEGIAAAMMMPSTTTFITQRYSGKERTMSFAIWGGVAAAGAAFGPIIGGFLTSYASWRWGFGMEAIICVAILATSFFLTETKPSMKWRHLDVVGVILSVVSMMLIVLAFLSSQTYGFFEPRLPFVVNGREIAPLGISIVFWTMLTGIILFVVFILWQKRRVLRNKIPLFNPAVLGNWGFNLGIIEGVIQNLALAGILFIFPVYLGSIHG
;
A
#
# COMPACT_ATOMS: atom_id res chain seq x y z
N GLY A 1 -1.24 -8.94 -15.04
CA GLY A 1 -2.13 -10.01 -14.55
C GLY A 1 -1.93 -10.24 -13.07
N TRP A 2 -0.77 -10.78 -12.69
CA TRP A 2 -0.44 -11.19 -11.31
C TRP A 2 -0.38 -10.06 -10.28
N ALA A 3 -0.02 -8.84 -10.70
CA ALA A 3 0.05 -7.68 -9.81
C ALA A 3 -1.25 -7.38 -9.02
N LEU A 4 -2.42 -7.70 -9.59
CA LEU A 4 -3.69 -7.56 -8.86
C LEU A 4 -3.81 -8.59 -7.73
N LEU A 5 -3.44 -9.84 -8.01
CA LEU A 5 -3.48 -10.93 -7.01
C LEU A 5 -2.43 -10.69 -5.92
N GLU A 6 -1.21 -10.29 -6.30
CA GLU A 6 -0.14 -9.92 -5.37
C GLU A 6 -0.54 -8.73 -4.49
N GLY A 7 -1.15 -7.70 -5.08
CA GLY A 7 -1.64 -6.55 -4.32
C GLY A 7 -2.69 -6.94 -3.27
N ILE A 8 -3.65 -7.80 -3.63
CA ILE A 8 -4.65 -8.32 -2.69
C ILE A 8 -3.98 -9.15 -1.58
N ALA A 9 -3.09 -10.08 -1.95
CA ALA A 9 -2.38 -10.91 -0.99
C ALA A 9 -1.54 -10.08 -0.01
N ALA A 10 -0.77 -9.11 -0.51
CA ALA A 10 0.04 -8.21 0.29
C ALA A 10 -0.82 -7.36 1.25
N ALA A 11 -1.93 -6.81 0.77
CA ALA A 11 -2.85 -6.01 1.57
C ALA A 11 -3.49 -6.82 2.72
N MET A 12 -3.73 -8.11 2.51
CA MET A 12 -4.28 -9.02 3.53
C MET A 12 -3.22 -9.53 4.51
N MET A 13 -1.97 -9.67 4.09
CA MET A 13 -0.92 -10.30 4.88
C MET A 13 -0.51 -9.46 6.11
N MET A 14 -0.37 -8.15 5.96
CA MET A 14 0.00 -7.25 7.07
C MET A 14 -1.03 -7.26 8.23
N PRO A 15 -2.33 -7.03 8.01
CA PRO A 15 -3.31 -7.06 9.10
C PRO A 15 -3.47 -8.47 9.68
N SER A 16 -3.27 -9.52 8.89
CA SER A 16 -3.37 -10.92 9.36
C SER A 16 -2.23 -11.27 10.32
N THR A 17 -0.99 -10.94 9.96
CA THR A 17 0.19 -11.22 10.80
C THR A 17 0.19 -10.41 12.10
N THR A 18 -0.16 -9.13 12.03
CA THR A 18 -0.28 -8.27 13.22
C THR A 18 -1.40 -8.72 14.16
N THR A 19 -2.56 -9.12 13.62
CA THR A 19 -3.66 -9.69 14.42
C THR A 19 -3.24 -11.00 15.09
N PHE A 20 -2.54 -11.88 14.37
CA PHE A 20 -2.05 -13.14 14.94
C PHE A 20 -1.09 -12.91 16.10
N ILE A 21 -0.09 -12.03 15.93
CA ILE A 21 0.87 -11.69 16.99
C ILE A 21 0.17 -11.11 18.21
N THR A 22 -0.78 -10.19 18.01
CA THR A 22 -1.48 -9.51 19.10
C THR A 22 -2.48 -10.38 19.85
N GLN A 23 -3.06 -11.39 19.20
CA GLN A 23 -3.95 -12.36 19.85
C GLN A 23 -3.19 -13.48 20.56
N ARG A 24 -2.03 -13.89 20.04
CA ARG A 24 -1.30 -15.07 20.54
C ARG A 24 -0.29 -14.76 21.64
N TYR A 25 0.31 -13.57 21.61
CA TYR A 25 1.39 -13.16 22.51
C TYR A 25 1.02 -11.91 23.32
N SER A 26 1.52 -11.82 24.55
CA SER A 26 1.27 -10.68 25.43
C SER A 26 2.55 -10.24 26.16
N GLY A 27 2.53 -9.04 26.74
CA GLY A 27 3.66 -8.52 27.52
C GLY A 27 4.98 -8.49 26.74
N LYS A 28 6.04 -9.03 27.35
CA LYS A 28 7.40 -9.06 26.77
C LYS A 28 7.48 -9.92 25.51
N GLU A 29 6.74 -11.04 25.46
CA GLU A 29 6.75 -11.92 24.28
C GLU A 29 6.21 -11.21 23.05
N ARG A 30 5.15 -10.40 23.20
CA ARG A 30 4.59 -9.61 22.09
C ARG A 30 5.62 -8.63 21.51
N THR A 31 6.36 -7.94 22.38
CA THR A 31 7.43 -7.02 21.95
C THR A 31 8.54 -7.77 21.22
N MET A 32 8.95 -8.95 21.71
CA MET A 32 9.94 -9.78 21.05
C MET A 32 9.45 -10.31 19.69
N SER A 33 8.19 -10.72 19.58
CA SER A 33 7.59 -11.15 18.31
C SER A 33 7.59 -10.02 17.28
N PHE A 34 7.25 -8.79 17.67
CA PHE A 34 7.33 -7.63 16.77
C PHE A 34 8.78 -7.27 16.41
N ALA A 35 9.73 -7.43 17.33
CA ALA A 35 11.15 -7.23 17.05
C ALA A 35 11.68 -8.23 16.02
N ILE A 36 11.32 -9.52 16.14
CA ILE A 36 11.66 -10.55 15.15
C ILE A 36 10.99 -10.25 13.82
N TRP A 37 9.69 -9.92 13.82
CA TRP A 37 8.94 -9.59 12.62
C TRP A 37 9.59 -8.42 11.84
N GLY A 38 9.97 -7.35 12.54
CA GLY A 38 10.67 -6.21 11.95
C GLY A 38 12.11 -6.57 11.51
N GLY A 39 12.82 -7.38 12.28
CA GLY A 39 14.17 -7.83 11.94
C GLY A 39 14.22 -8.68 10.67
N VAL A 40 13.25 -9.58 10.48
CA VAL A 40 13.10 -10.35 9.23
C VAL A 40 12.80 -9.44 8.05
N ALA A 41 11.94 -8.44 8.21
CA ALA A 41 11.65 -7.47 7.15
C ALA A 41 12.90 -6.67 6.75
N ALA A 42 13.69 -6.21 7.72
CA ALA A 42 14.94 -5.50 7.47
C ALA A 42 16.00 -6.38 6.79
N ALA A 43 16.12 -7.64 7.21
CA ALA A 43 17.00 -8.62 6.55
C ALA A 43 16.57 -8.83 5.09
N GLY A 44 15.28 -9.00 4.82
CA GLY A 44 14.75 -9.11 3.47
C GLY A 44 15.08 -7.89 2.60
N ALA A 45 14.90 -6.68 3.14
CA ALA A 45 15.23 -5.44 2.43
C ALA A 45 16.73 -5.28 2.14
N ALA A 46 17.61 -5.75 3.04
CA ALA A 46 19.05 -5.69 2.87
C ALA A 46 19.58 -6.75 1.89
N PHE A 47 19.15 -8.01 2.04
CA PHE A 47 19.63 -9.12 1.22
C PHE A 47 18.96 -9.18 -0.16
N GLY A 48 17.74 -8.65 -0.31
CA GLY A 48 16.97 -8.68 -1.55
C GLY A 48 17.75 -8.15 -2.76
N PRO A 49 18.24 -6.89 -2.75
CA PRO A 49 19.02 -6.34 -3.85
C PRO A 49 20.34 -7.07 -4.11
N ILE A 50 20.99 -7.59 -3.05
CA ILE A 50 22.26 -8.33 -3.17
C ILE A 50 22.04 -9.65 -3.90
N ILE A 51 21.07 -10.45 -3.44
CA ILE A 51 20.72 -11.73 -4.04
C ILE A 51 20.15 -11.54 -5.44
N GLY A 52 19.24 -10.57 -5.61
CA GLY A 52 18.64 -10.22 -6.89
C GLY A 52 19.70 -9.79 -7.91
N GLY A 53 20.57 -8.86 -7.53
CA GLY A 53 21.67 -8.37 -8.37
C GLY A 53 22.65 -9.48 -8.75
N PHE A 54 23.01 -10.35 -7.81
CA PHE A 54 23.85 -11.51 -8.08
C PHE A 54 23.20 -12.47 -9.11
N LEU A 55 21.93 -12.84 -8.88
CA LEU A 55 21.22 -13.76 -9.78
C LEU A 55 21.02 -13.19 -11.18
N THR A 56 20.73 -11.90 -11.31
CA THR A 56 20.59 -11.26 -12.62
C THR A 56 21.91 -11.09 -13.33
N SER A 57 23.01 -10.94 -12.60
CA SER A 57 24.35 -10.74 -13.18
C SER A 57 25.00 -12.05 -13.64
N TYR A 58 24.86 -13.13 -12.86
CA TYR A 58 25.58 -14.40 -13.10
C TYR A 58 24.69 -15.56 -13.55
N ALA A 59 23.38 -15.46 -13.39
CA ALA A 59 22.44 -16.51 -13.74
C ALA A 59 21.32 -15.98 -14.63
N SER A 60 20.08 -16.06 -14.17
CA SER A 60 18.90 -15.57 -14.87
C SER A 60 17.88 -15.07 -13.86
N TRP A 61 17.13 -14.05 -14.24
CA TRP A 61 15.99 -13.53 -13.48
C TRP A 61 14.97 -14.63 -13.09
N ARG A 62 14.89 -15.73 -13.85
CA ARG A 62 14.01 -16.87 -13.58
C ARG A 62 14.32 -17.57 -12.25
N TRP A 63 15.59 -17.59 -11.84
CA TRP A 63 15.99 -18.17 -10.56
C TRP A 63 15.50 -17.34 -9.37
N GLY A 64 15.36 -16.02 -9.54
CA GLY A 64 14.74 -15.15 -8.54
C GLY A 64 13.31 -15.58 -8.24
N PHE A 65 12.47 -15.68 -9.28
CA PHE A 65 11.09 -16.17 -9.15
C PHE A 65 11.01 -17.62 -8.66
N GLY A 66 11.97 -18.47 -9.05
CA GLY A 66 12.05 -19.84 -8.56
C GLY A 66 12.25 -19.91 -7.03
N MET A 67 13.10 -19.06 -6.47
CA MET A 67 13.30 -19.00 -5.02
C MET A 67 12.07 -18.48 -4.28
N GLU A 68 11.38 -17.47 -4.82
CA GLU A 68 10.11 -17.01 -4.26
C GLU A 68 9.08 -18.13 -4.19
N ALA A 69 8.96 -18.93 -5.27
CA ALA A 69 8.08 -20.09 -5.29
C ALA A 69 8.45 -21.13 -4.21
N ILE A 70 9.75 -21.39 -4.01
CA ILE A 70 10.23 -22.31 -2.96
C ILE A 70 9.86 -21.78 -1.57
N ILE A 71 10.05 -20.48 -1.32
CA ILE A 71 9.70 -19.84 -0.04
C ILE A 71 8.19 -19.93 0.19
N CYS A 72 7.37 -19.66 -0.82
CA CYS A 72 5.91 -19.81 -0.74
C CYS A 72 5.51 -21.25 -0.38
N VAL A 73 6.13 -22.26 -0.99
CA VAL A 73 5.88 -23.67 -0.65
C VAL A 73 6.29 -23.98 0.78
N ALA A 74 7.43 -23.47 1.25
CA ALA A 74 7.88 -23.67 2.64
C ALA A 74 6.93 -23.02 3.66
N ILE A 75 6.43 -21.81 3.36
CA ILE A 75 5.43 -21.13 4.19
C ILE A 75 4.13 -21.95 4.24
N LEU A 76 3.65 -22.42 3.09
CA LEU A 76 2.44 -23.26 3.02
C LEU A 76 2.63 -24.57 3.79
N ALA A 77 3.76 -25.26 3.62
CA ALA A 77 4.07 -26.48 4.35
C ALA A 77 4.09 -26.25 5.86
N THR A 78 4.65 -25.12 6.31
CA THR A 78 4.71 -24.76 7.74
C THR A 78 3.34 -24.35 8.27
N SER A 79 2.45 -23.81 7.42
CA SER A 79 1.12 -23.37 7.83
C SER A 79 0.24 -24.50 8.35
N PHE A 80 0.46 -25.73 7.91
CA PHE A 80 -0.27 -26.92 8.40
C PHE A 80 0.03 -27.26 9.87
N PHE A 81 1.11 -26.73 10.43
CA PHE A 81 1.45 -26.92 11.85
C PHE A 81 0.91 -25.80 12.75
N LEU A 82 0.33 -24.73 12.17
CA LEU A 82 -0.24 -23.63 12.93
C LEU A 82 -1.66 -23.98 13.40
N THR A 83 -1.94 -23.72 14.68
CA THR A 83 -3.29 -23.85 15.22
C THR A 83 -4.14 -22.65 14.80
N GLU A 84 -5.32 -22.90 14.22
CA GLU A 84 -6.24 -21.84 13.81
C GLU A 84 -6.66 -20.96 15.00
N THR A 85 -6.64 -19.65 14.78
CA THR A 85 -7.13 -18.66 15.75
C THR A 85 -8.57 -18.32 15.42
N LYS A 86 -9.48 -18.40 16.41
CA LYS A 86 -10.91 -18.16 16.17
C LYS A 86 -11.15 -16.70 15.74
N PRO A 87 -11.94 -16.44 14.67
CA PRO A 87 -12.25 -15.08 14.25
C PRO A 87 -12.94 -14.29 15.38
N SER A 88 -12.39 -13.13 15.73
CA SER A 88 -12.93 -12.28 16.79
C SER A 88 -14.15 -11.44 16.34
N MET A 89 -14.37 -11.29 15.02
CA MET A 89 -15.40 -10.41 14.46
C MET A 89 -16.42 -11.15 13.58
N LYS A 90 -17.70 -10.85 13.79
CA LYS A 90 -18.80 -11.34 12.93
C LYS A 90 -19.00 -10.40 11.73
N TRP A 91 -19.13 -10.96 10.52
CA TRP A 91 -19.32 -10.27 9.23
C TRP A 91 -20.38 -9.14 9.23
N ARG A 92 -21.41 -9.24 10.07
CA ARG A 92 -22.52 -8.27 10.17
C ARG A 92 -22.10 -6.84 10.55
N HIS A 93 -20.85 -6.61 10.95
CA HIS A 93 -20.36 -5.29 11.36
C HIS A 93 -19.49 -4.58 10.31
N LEU A 94 -19.21 -5.21 9.16
CA LEU A 94 -18.36 -4.64 8.12
C LEU A 94 -18.98 -3.38 7.48
N ASP A 95 -18.19 -2.31 7.36
CA ASP A 95 -18.57 -1.07 6.71
C ASP A 95 -18.27 -1.12 5.20
N VAL A 96 -19.07 -1.88 4.44
CA VAL A 96 -18.87 -2.09 2.99
C VAL A 96 -18.85 -0.78 2.21
N VAL A 97 -19.74 0.16 2.55
CA VAL A 97 -19.80 1.48 1.91
C VAL A 97 -18.52 2.28 2.19
N GLY A 98 -18.04 2.26 3.43
CA GLY A 98 -16.77 2.89 3.79
C GLY A 98 -15.57 2.28 3.06
N VAL A 99 -15.54 0.95 2.92
CA VAL A 99 -14.50 0.23 2.17
C VAL A 99 -14.49 0.65 0.70
N ILE A 100 -15.64 0.64 0.03
CA ILE A 100 -15.73 1.03 -1.39
C ILE A 100 -15.30 2.50 -1.57
N LEU A 101 -15.81 3.41 -0.73
CA LEU A 101 -15.43 4.83 -0.79
C LEU A 101 -13.93 5.02 -0.60
N SER A 102 -13.32 4.35 0.38
CA SER A 102 -11.88 4.43 0.64
C SER A 102 -11.04 3.90 -0.52
N VAL A 103 -11.42 2.76 -1.09
CA VAL A 103 -10.69 2.13 -2.20
C VAL A 103 -10.79 3.01 -3.45
N VAL A 104 -12.00 3.43 -3.83
CA VAL A 104 -12.21 4.23 -5.04
C VAL A 104 -11.56 5.60 -4.91
N SER A 105 -11.67 6.27 -3.76
CA SER A 105 -11.05 7.59 -3.58
C SER A 105 -9.52 7.51 -3.68
N MET A 106 -8.90 6.53 -3.00
CA MET A 106 -7.45 6.36 -3.02
C MET A 106 -6.96 5.96 -4.41
N MET A 107 -7.67 5.04 -5.08
CA MET A 107 -7.36 4.63 -6.44
C MET A 107 -7.35 5.82 -7.41
N LEU A 108 -8.37 6.70 -7.35
CA LEU A 108 -8.44 7.87 -8.22
C LEU A 108 -7.33 8.88 -7.94
N ILE A 109 -7.03 9.15 -6.66
CA ILE A 109 -5.95 10.07 -6.28
C ILE A 109 -4.59 9.55 -6.77
N VAL A 110 -4.28 8.28 -6.51
CA VAL A 110 -3.04 7.66 -6.97
C VAL A 110 -2.96 7.62 -8.50
N LEU A 111 -4.05 7.25 -9.16
CA LEU A 111 -4.13 7.22 -10.62
C LEU A 111 -3.91 8.62 -11.22
N ALA A 112 -4.45 9.67 -10.60
CA ALA A 112 -4.24 11.04 -11.05
C ALA A 112 -2.75 11.44 -10.94
N PHE A 113 -2.09 11.15 -9.82
CA PHE A 113 -0.64 11.40 -9.68
C PHE A 113 0.21 10.62 -10.69
N LEU A 114 -0.11 9.35 -10.93
CA LEU A 114 0.61 8.55 -11.93
C LEU A 114 0.38 9.09 -13.35
N SER A 115 -0.86 9.42 -13.67
CA SER A 115 -1.26 9.92 -14.99
C SER A 115 -0.77 11.35 -15.25
N SER A 116 -0.45 12.13 -14.21
CA SER A 116 0.00 13.51 -14.37
C SER A 116 1.33 13.64 -15.09
N GLN A 117 2.20 12.64 -14.98
CA GLN A 117 3.47 12.63 -15.71
C GLN A 117 3.25 12.56 -17.22
N THR A 118 2.24 11.80 -17.65
CA THR A 118 1.90 11.56 -19.05
C THR A 118 1.00 12.67 -19.62
N TYR A 119 -0.12 12.96 -18.96
CA TYR A 119 -1.17 13.84 -19.49
C TYR A 119 -1.05 15.29 -19.01
N GLY A 120 -0.16 15.60 -18.06
CA GLY A 120 -0.07 16.92 -17.43
C GLY A 120 -1.18 17.15 -16.38
N PHE A 121 -0.92 18.01 -15.40
CA PHE A 121 -1.84 18.25 -14.29
C PHE A 121 -2.98 19.21 -14.65
N PHE A 122 -2.64 20.36 -15.23
CA PHE A 122 -3.58 21.42 -15.59
C PHE A 122 -3.67 21.57 -17.11
N GLU A 123 -2.53 21.79 -17.74
CA GLU A 123 -2.42 21.82 -19.20
C GLU A 123 -2.29 20.39 -19.74
N PRO A 124 -3.19 19.96 -20.64
CA PRO A 124 -3.10 18.65 -21.26
C PRO A 124 -1.86 18.58 -22.17
N ARG A 125 -0.91 17.73 -21.81
CA ARG A 125 0.29 17.45 -22.63
C ARG A 125 0.01 16.47 -23.76
N LEU A 126 -0.97 15.59 -23.56
CA LEU A 126 -1.41 14.59 -24.51
C LEU A 126 -2.94 14.56 -24.51
N PRO A 127 -3.58 14.45 -25.69
CA PRO A 127 -5.03 14.33 -25.79
C PRO A 127 -5.46 12.99 -25.19
N PHE A 128 -6.31 13.05 -24.16
CA PHE A 128 -6.90 11.84 -23.60
C PHE A 128 -8.13 11.46 -24.44
N VAL A 129 -8.00 10.42 -25.24
CA VAL A 129 -9.04 10.00 -26.20
C VAL A 129 -9.76 8.77 -25.70
N VAL A 130 -11.09 8.86 -25.55
CA VAL A 130 -11.95 7.70 -25.26
C VAL A 130 -12.97 7.59 -26.37
N ASN A 131 -13.05 6.43 -27.02
CA ASN A 131 -13.96 6.18 -28.16
C ASN A 131 -13.83 7.21 -29.30
N GLY A 132 -12.60 7.65 -29.60
CA GLY A 132 -12.31 8.61 -30.67
C GLY A 132 -12.66 10.07 -30.36
N ARG A 133 -13.15 10.37 -29.14
CA ARG A 133 -13.38 11.75 -28.69
C ARG A 133 -12.30 12.16 -27.69
N GLU A 134 -11.70 13.31 -27.94
CA GLU A 134 -10.83 13.96 -26.97
C GLU A 134 -11.65 14.46 -25.79
N ILE A 135 -11.26 14.04 -24.59
CA ILE A 135 -11.91 14.44 -23.35
C ILE A 135 -10.97 15.40 -22.63
N ALA A 136 -11.17 16.69 -22.87
CA ALA A 136 -10.55 17.78 -22.13
C ALA A 136 -11.65 18.72 -21.60
N PRO A 137 -12.34 18.35 -20.51
CA PRO A 137 -13.45 19.15 -19.99
C PRO A 137 -12.92 20.52 -19.57
N LEU A 138 -13.51 21.59 -20.14
CA LEU A 138 -13.10 22.99 -19.94
C LEU A 138 -11.66 23.31 -20.40
N GLY A 139 -11.06 22.48 -21.27
CA GLY A 139 -9.65 22.63 -21.68
C GLY A 139 -8.63 22.26 -20.60
N ILE A 140 -9.09 21.72 -19.47
CA ILE A 140 -8.25 21.25 -18.37
C ILE A 140 -7.99 19.76 -18.54
N SER A 141 -6.77 19.33 -18.23
CA SER A 141 -6.37 17.92 -18.24
C SER A 141 -7.35 17.03 -17.46
N ILE A 142 -7.61 15.83 -17.99
CA ILE A 142 -8.40 14.79 -17.32
C ILE A 142 -7.88 14.47 -15.91
N VAL A 143 -6.58 14.65 -15.69
CA VAL A 143 -5.90 14.41 -14.41
C VAL A 143 -6.43 15.31 -13.30
N PHE A 144 -6.74 16.57 -13.60
CA PHE A 144 -7.34 17.47 -12.62
C PHE A 144 -8.71 16.97 -12.18
N TRP A 145 -9.54 16.52 -13.13
CA TRP A 145 -10.87 16.02 -12.85
C TRP A 145 -10.85 14.68 -12.09
N THR A 146 -9.93 13.78 -12.42
CA THR A 146 -9.75 12.52 -11.67
C THR A 146 -9.23 12.79 -10.26
N MET A 147 -8.31 13.74 -10.08
CA MET A 147 -7.85 14.18 -8.76
C MET A 147 -9.00 14.78 -7.95
N LEU A 148 -9.76 15.70 -8.55
CA LEU A 148 -10.87 16.38 -7.89
C LEU A 148 -11.95 15.39 -7.45
N THR A 149 -12.34 14.45 -8.32
CA THR A 149 -13.31 13.40 -7.98
C THR A 149 -12.79 12.48 -6.88
N GLY A 150 -11.50 12.13 -6.90
CA GLY A 150 -10.84 11.39 -5.83
C GLY A 150 -10.89 12.12 -4.48
N ILE A 151 -10.56 13.42 -4.46
CA ILE A 151 -10.62 14.28 -3.25
C ILE A 151 -12.05 14.38 -2.73
N ILE A 152 -13.03 14.61 -3.62
CA ILE A 152 -14.45 14.69 -3.23
C ILE A 152 -14.89 13.36 -2.58
N LEU A 153 -14.58 12.21 -3.19
CA LEU A 153 -14.92 10.91 -2.63
C LEU A 153 -14.20 10.65 -1.30
N PHE A 154 -12.97 11.11 -1.15
CA PHE A 154 -12.25 11.03 0.13
C PHE A 154 -12.93 11.87 1.22
N VAL A 155 -13.38 13.09 0.89
CA VAL A 155 -14.17 13.92 1.83
C VAL A 155 -15.49 13.21 2.18
N VAL A 156 -16.19 12.65 1.19
CA VAL A 156 -17.41 11.87 1.41
C VAL A 156 -17.14 10.65 2.31
N PHE A 157 -16.01 9.96 2.14
CA PHE A 157 -15.56 8.89 3.02
C PHE A 157 -15.41 9.37 4.47
N ILE A 158 -14.71 10.49 4.71
CA ILE A 158 -14.53 11.04 6.06
C ILE A 158 -15.89 11.42 6.69
N LEU A 159 -16.78 12.04 5.92
CA LEU A 159 -18.14 12.38 6.38
C LEU A 159 -18.97 11.11 6.68
N TRP A 160 -18.83 10.07 5.87
CA TRP A 160 -19.46 8.76 6.11
C TRP A 160 -18.96 8.13 7.41
N GLN A 161 -17.65 8.11 7.66
CA GLN A 161 -17.07 7.60 8.90
C GLN A 161 -17.54 8.39 10.13
N LYS A 162 -17.58 9.73 10.06
CA LYS A 162 -18.16 10.57 11.12
C LYS A 162 -19.62 10.22 11.38
N ARG A 163 -20.43 10.03 10.32
CA ARG A 163 -21.84 9.64 10.44
C ARG A 163 -22.02 8.24 11.06
N ARG A 164 -21.11 7.29 10.79
CA ARG A 164 -21.10 5.95 11.38
C ARG A 164 -20.84 6.01 12.89
N VAL A 165 -19.85 6.81 13.31
CA VAL A 165 -19.53 7.05 14.72
C VAL A 165 -20.72 7.65 15.47
N LEU A 166 -21.35 8.69 14.90
CA LEU A 166 -22.55 9.32 15.48
C LEU A 166 -23.74 8.35 15.62
N ARG A 167 -23.77 7.28 14.82
CA ARG A 167 -24.81 6.24 14.86
C ARG A 167 -24.42 5.02 15.71
N ASN A 168 -23.39 5.15 16.56
CA ASN A 168 -22.84 4.06 17.38
C ASN A 168 -22.51 2.79 16.57
N LYS A 169 -22.12 2.95 15.29
CA LYS A 169 -21.65 1.84 14.45
C LYS A 169 -20.13 1.83 14.45
N ILE A 170 -19.54 0.64 14.35
CA ILE A 170 -18.09 0.46 14.20
C ILE A 170 -17.67 1.13 12.88
N PRO A 171 -16.82 2.18 12.92
CA PRO A 171 -16.27 2.80 11.72
C PRO A 171 -15.09 1.98 11.19
N LEU A 172 -14.81 2.11 9.90
CA LEU A 172 -13.59 1.54 9.30
C LEU A 172 -12.34 2.28 9.82
N PHE A 173 -12.44 3.61 9.90
CA PHE A 173 -11.39 4.49 10.38
C PHE A 173 -12.00 5.46 11.37
N ASN A 174 -11.42 5.58 12.57
CA ASN A 174 -11.90 6.52 13.58
C ASN A 174 -11.36 7.93 13.31
N PRO A 175 -12.20 8.90 12.88
CA PRO A 175 -11.73 10.24 12.53
C PRO A 175 -11.20 11.03 13.73
N ALA A 176 -11.52 10.63 14.96
CA ALA A 176 -11.02 11.29 16.16
C ALA A 176 -9.50 11.19 16.32
N VAL A 177 -8.88 10.15 15.74
CA VAL A 177 -7.43 9.93 15.81
C VAL A 177 -6.67 11.06 15.09
N LEU A 178 -7.25 11.64 14.03
CA LEU A 178 -6.69 12.81 13.33
C LEU A 178 -6.70 14.10 14.17
N GLY A 179 -7.44 14.12 15.28
CA GLY A 179 -7.40 15.25 16.22
C GLY A 179 -6.17 15.20 17.13
N ASN A 180 -5.46 14.08 17.20
CA ASN A 180 -4.29 13.93 18.07
C ASN A 180 -3.03 14.44 17.35
N TRP A 181 -2.44 15.51 17.89
CA TRP A 181 -1.23 16.11 17.33
C TRP A 181 -0.05 15.14 17.27
N GLY A 182 0.17 14.32 18.30
CA GLY A 182 1.24 13.33 18.30
C GLY A 182 1.07 12.26 17.22
N PHE A 183 -0.19 11.87 16.96
CA PHE A 183 -0.50 10.95 15.86
C PHE A 183 -0.25 11.59 14.49
N ASN A 184 -0.68 12.83 14.29
CA ASN A 184 -0.46 13.55 13.03
C ASN A 184 1.03 13.79 12.75
N LEU A 185 1.80 14.15 13.78
CA LEU A 185 3.27 14.25 13.66
C LEU A 185 3.88 12.91 13.25
N GLY A 186 3.42 11.80 13.81
CA GLY A 186 3.87 10.46 13.40
C GLY A 186 3.56 10.15 11.93
N ILE A 187 2.38 10.53 11.43
CA ILE A 187 2.05 10.38 10.00
C ILE A 187 2.99 11.22 9.13
N ILE A 188 3.19 12.49 9.49
CA ILE A 188 4.04 13.41 8.73
C ILE A 188 5.48 12.90 8.70
N GLU A 189 6.01 12.48 9.84
CA GLU A 189 7.33 11.87 9.96
C GLU A 189 7.45 10.63 9.06
N GLY A 190 6.47 9.72 9.11
CA GLY A 190 6.47 8.53 8.27
C GLY A 190 6.41 8.86 6.77
N VAL A 191 5.66 9.88 6.36
CA VAL A 191 5.60 10.33 4.96
C VAL A 191 6.95 10.91 4.52
N ILE A 192 7.57 11.76 5.34
CA ILE A 192 8.88 12.34 5.06
C ILE A 192 9.94 11.23 4.95
N GLN A 193 9.93 10.28 5.89
CA GLN A 193 10.83 9.13 5.89
C GLN A 193 10.68 8.30 4.61
N ASN A 194 9.44 7.99 4.19
CA ASN A 194 9.18 7.21 2.98
C ASN A 194 9.60 7.98 1.71
N LEU A 195 9.35 9.29 1.65
CA LEU A 195 9.79 10.13 0.53
C LEU A 195 11.31 10.18 0.42
N ALA A 196 12.00 10.37 1.54
CA ALA A 196 13.46 10.36 1.58
C ALA A 196 14.03 9.01 1.13
N LEU A 197 13.47 7.91 1.63
CA LEU A 197 13.89 6.55 1.28
C LEU A 197 13.67 6.27 -0.21
N ALA A 198 12.48 6.57 -0.74
CA ALA A 198 12.17 6.39 -2.17
C ALA A 198 13.05 7.27 -3.06
N GLY A 199 13.31 8.52 -2.65
CA GLY A 199 14.20 9.45 -3.35
C GLY A 199 15.63 8.92 -3.44
N ILE A 200 16.18 8.41 -2.34
CA ILE A 200 17.52 7.81 -2.31
C ILE A 200 17.57 6.57 -3.22
N LEU A 201 16.58 5.67 -3.13
CA LEU A 201 16.53 4.47 -3.96
C LEU A 201 16.38 4.77 -5.46
N PHE A 202 15.81 5.91 -5.84
CA PHE A 202 15.72 6.34 -7.23
C PHE A 202 16.99 7.05 -7.71
N ILE A 203 17.50 8.01 -6.93
CA ILE A 203 18.65 8.83 -7.32
C ILE A 203 19.94 8.01 -7.38
N PHE A 204 20.15 7.11 -6.41
CA PHE A 204 21.43 6.41 -6.29
C PHE A 204 21.73 5.49 -7.49
N PRO A 205 20.82 4.63 -7.98
CA PRO A 205 21.05 3.84 -9.18
C PRO A 205 21.18 4.69 -10.44
N VAL A 206 20.39 5.76 -10.58
CA VAL A 206 20.45 6.66 -11.74
C VAL A 206 21.80 7.38 -11.80
N TYR A 207 22.29 7.88 -10.66
CA TYR A 207 23.61 8.49 -10.56
C TYR A 207 24.72 7.51 -10.90
N LEU A 208 24.72 6.31 -10.29
CA LEU A 208 25.71 5.26 -10.57
C LEU A 208 25.71 4.81 -12.04
N GLY A 209 24.54 4.76 -12.68
CA GLY A 209 24.40 4.46 -14.10
C GLY A 209 24.96 5.56 -15.00
N SER A 210 24.85 6.83 -14.59
CA SER A 210 25.36 7.97 -15.38
C SER A 210 26.88 8.13 -15.36
N ILE A 211 27.57 7.62 -14.33
CA ILE A 211 29.04 7.71 -14.19
C ILE A 211 29.77 6.49 -14.73
N HIS A 212 29.11 5.32 -14.80
CA HIS A 212 29.67 4.08 -15.35
C HIS A 212 29.20 3.79 -16.79
N GLY A 213 28.42 4.70 -17.39
CA GLY A 213 27.93 4.66 -18.77
C GLY A 213 28.67 5.65 -19.67
#